data_AF-K1TDF9-F1
#
_entry.id   AF-K1TDF9-F1
#
_cell.length_a   1.000
_cell.length_b   1.000
_cell.length_c   1.000
_cell.angle_alpha   90.00
_cell.angle_beta   90.00
_cell.angle_gamma   90.00
#
_symmetry.space_group_name_H-M   'P 1'
#
loop_
_entity.id
_entity.type
_entity.pdbx_description
1 polymer ?
#
loop_
_entity_poly.entity_id
_entity_poly.type
_entity_poly.pdbx_seq_one_letter_code
_entity_poly.pdbx_strand_id
1 'polypeptide(L)'
;MSKEELEFTINAFRAFTAGKKYKTIYADPPWQFQNRTGKVAPEHKRLARYGTMTLEEIKQLPVSEVADDKSHLYLWIPNALLPEGLEVMKAWGFEYKTNIIWEKVRKDGMPDGRGVGFYFRNVT
;
A
#
# COMPACT_ATOMS: atom_id res chain seq x y z
N MET A 1 -12.46 5.98 4.35
CA MET A 1 -12.95 6.98 3.38
C MET A 1 -14.49 6.92 3.38
N SER A 2 -15.22 7.91 2.85
CA SER A 2 -16.67 7.78 2.67
C SER A 2 -16.98 6.79 1.52
N LYS A 3 -18.17 6.20 1.51
CA LYS A 3 -18.58 5.31 0.41
C LYS A 3 -18.60 6.04 -0.94
N GLU A 4 -19.01 7.31 -0.95
CA GLU A 4 -19.06 8.14 -2.15
C GLU A 4 -17.67 8.46 -2.68
N GLU A 5 -16.70 8.72 -1.79
CA GLU A 5 -15.30 8.95 -2.15
C GLU A 5 -14.64 7.69 -2.73
N LEU A 6 -14.95 6.49 -2.19
CA LEU A 6 -14.49 5.22 -2.75
C LEU A 6 -15.03 5.01 -4.17
N GLU A 7 -16.34 5.19 -4.35
CA GLU A 7 -17.02 5.04 -5.63
C GLU A 7 -16.44 6.01 -6.67
N PHE A 8 -16.23 7.27 -6.27
CA PHE A 8 -15.57 8.26 -7.12
C PHE A 8 -14.16 7.80 -7.53
N THR A 9 -13.36 7.30 -6.58
CA THR A 9 -12.00 6.83 -6.84
C THR A 9 -11.98 5.68 -7.84
N ILE A 10 -12.88 4.70 -7.69
CA ILE A 10 -13.01 3.55 -8.60
C ILE A 10 -13.41 4.01 -10.01
N ASN A 11 -14.39 4.91 -10.11
CA ASN A 11 -14.85 5.41 -11.40
C ASN A 11 -13.79 6.28 -12.10
N ALA A 12 -13.08 7.12 -11.35
CA ALA A 12 -11.95 7.89 -11.86
C ALA A 12 -10.82 6.98 -12.37
N PHE A 13 -10.50 5.90 -11.65
CA PHE A 13 -9.52 4.91 -12.08
C PHE A 13 -9.92 4.25 -13.42
N ARG A 14 -11.16 3.79 -13.54
CA ARG A 14 -11.68 3.18 -14.78
C ARG A 14 -11.67 4.17 -15.94
N ALA A 15 -12.10 5.40 -15.71
CA ALA A 15 -12.09 6.45 -16.72
C ALA A 15 -10.68 6.78 -17.20
N PHE A 16 -9.72 6.91 -16.27
CA PHE A 16 -8.32 7.21 -16.59
C PHE A 16 -7.65 6.09 -17.39
N THR A 17 -7.93 4.84 -17.02
CA THR A 17 -7.31 3.67 -17.65
C THR A 17 -7.97 3.28 -18.97
N ALA A 18 -9.25 3.64 -19.16
CA ALA A 18 -9.99 3.48 -20.42
C ALA A 18 -9.88 2.07 -21.03
N GLY A 19 -9.92 1.03 -20.18
CA GLY A 19 -9.81 -0.38 -20.59
C GLY A 19 -8.42 -0.83 -21.02
N LYS A 20 -7.40 0.04 -20.92
CA LYS A 20 -6.01 -0.32 -21.22
C LYS A 20 -5.49 -1.37 -20.25
N LYS A 21 -4.78 -2.37 -20.79
CA LYS A 21 -4.08 -3.40 -20.03
C LYS A 21 -2.59 -3.08 -19.88
N TYR A 22 -2.04 -3.36 -18.71
CA TYR A 22 -0.66 -3.10 -18.36
C TYR A 22 0.05 -4.39 -17.98
N LYS A 23 1.28 -4.53 -18.49
CA LYS A 23 2.19 -5.63 -18.14
C LYS A 23 2.98 -5.37 -16.85
N THR A 24 2.94 -4.14 -16.35
CA THR A 24 3.63 -3.74 -15.13
C THR A 24 2.77 -2.73 -14.39
N ILE A 25 2.44 -3.06 -13.15
CA ILE A 25 1.65 -2.23 -12.25
C ILE A 25 2.53 -1.94 -11.03
N TYR A 26 2.58 -0.68 -10.63
CA TYR A 26 3.27 -0.22 -9.43
C TYR A 26 2.25 0.53 -8.58
N ALA A 27 2.10 0.13 -7.32
CA ALA A 27 1.07 0.65 -6.44
C ALA A 27 1.63 0.95 -5.05
N ASP A 28 1.24 2.09 -4.50
CA ASP A 28 1.48 2.49 -3.10
C ASP A 28 0.16 2.97 -2.49
N PRO A 29 -0.72 2.03 -2.06
CA PRO A 29 -2.00 2.40 -1.48
C PRO A 29 -1.84 3.19 -0.17
N PRO A 30 -2.80 4.06 0.18
CA PRO A 30 -2.75 4.84 1.42
C PRO A 30 -3.15 3.97 2.63
N TRP A 31 -2.27 3.05 3.04
CA TRP A 31 -2.53 2.06 4.08
C TRP A 31 -2.97 2.66 5.43
N GLN A 32 -4.04 2.09 5.99
CA GLN A 32 -4.47 2.37 7.36
C GLN A 32 -3.87 1.38 8.36
N PHE A 33 -3.17 1.88 9.38
CA PHE A 33 -2.63 1.06 10.48
C PHE A 33 -3.68 0.84 11.58
N GLN A 34 -3.77 -0.38 12.10
CA GLN A 34 -4.72 -0.73 13.17
C GLN A 34 -4.38 -0.08 14.52
N ASN A 35 -3.08 0.06 14.84
CA ASN A 35 -2.62 0.58 16.14
C ASN A 35 -2.67 2.12 16.19
N ARG A 36 -3.82 2.67 16.59
CA ARG A 36 -4.06 4.12 16.78
C ARG A 36 -3.42 4.72 18.04
N THR A 37 -3.01 3.90 19.01
CA THR A 37 -2.54 4.33 20.34
C THR A 37 -1.05 4.64 20.42
N GLY A 38 -0.24 4.24 19.43
CA GLY A 38 1.16 4.66 19.34
C GLY A 38 1.29 6.07 18.76
N LYS A 39 2.32 6.83 19.16
CA LYS A 39 2.68 8.18 18.63
C LYS A 39 2.94 8.25 17.11
N VAL A 40 2.66 7.16 16.37
CA VAL A 40 3.11 6.87 15.01
C VAL A 40 1.93 6.66 14.04
N ALA A 41 0.70 6.52 14.53
CA ALA A 41 -0.45 6.45 13.63
C ALA A 41 -0.58 7.77 12.83
N PRO A 42 -0.80 7.72 11.50
CA PRO A 42 -1.12 8.92 10.70
C PRO A 42 -2.31 9.71 11.27
N GLU A 43 -3.15 9.03 12.04
CA GLU A 43 -4.36 9.54 12.69
C GLU A 43 -4.09 10.21 14.04
N HIS A 44 -2.85 10.16 14.56
CA HIS A 44 -2.46 10.97 15.71
C HIS A 44 -2.46 12.44 15.27
N LYS A 45 -3.24 13.28 15.96
CA LYS A 45 -3.58 14.69 15.65
C LYS A 45 -2.42 15.66 15.31
N ARG A 46 -1.16 15.22 15.32
CA ARG A 46 0.02 15.97 14.88
C ARG A 46 0.57 15.56 13.49
N LEU A 47 0.03 14.51 12.86
CA LEU A 47 0.59 13.90 11.63
C LEU A 47 -0.43 13.57 10.52
N ALA A 48 -1.68 14.00 10.63
CA ALA A 48 -2.71 13.76 9.61
C ALA A 48 -2.39 14.54 8.31
N ARG A 49 -1.61 13.92 7.42
CA ARG A 49 -1.13 14.53 6.16
C ARG A 49 -1.98 14.18 4.94
N TYR A 50 -2.72 13.05 4.97
CA TYR A 50 -3.62 12.59 3.91
C TYR A 50 -4.60 11.53 4.45
N GLY A 51 -5.73 11.33 3.76
CA GLY A 51 -6.69 10.29 4.09
C GLY A 51 -6.14 8.89 3.82
N THR A 52 -6.47 7.93 4.68
CA THR A 52 -6.09 6.51 4.55
C THR A 52 -7.28 5.64 4.14
N MET A 53 -6.97 4.47 3.60
CA MET A 53 -7.93 3.44 3.21
C MET A 53 -7.77 2.22 4.11
N THR A 54 -8.91 1.69 4.56
CA THR A 54 -9.02 0.37 5.18
C THR A 54 -8.56 -0.71 4.20
N LEU A 55 -8.20 -1.89 4.74
CA LEU A 55 -7.85 -3.04 3.92
C LEU A 55 -8.94 -3.39 2.89
N GLU A 56 -10.20 -3.39 3.30
CA GLU A 56 -11.33 -3.73 2.44
C GLU A 56 -11.56 -2.68 1.34
N GLU A 57 -11.31 -1.40 1.62
CA GLU A 57 -11.35 -0.35 0.59
C GLU A 57 -10.22 -0.53 -0.44
N ILE A 58 -9.01 -0.90 -0.01
CA ILE A 58 -7.86 -1.13 -0.91
C ILE A 58 -8.13 -2.34 -1.82
N LYS A 59 -8.65 -3.44 -1.26
CA LYS A 59 -9.01 -4.64 -2.04
C LYS A 59 -10.03 -4.36 -3.14
N GLN A 60 -10.92 -3.39 -2.94
CA GLN A 60 -11.96 -3.00 -3.90
C GLN A 60 -11.44 -2.18 -5.10
N LEU A 61 -10.19 -1.70 -5.06
CA LEU A 61 -9.62 -0.99 -6.21
C LEU A 61 -9.54 -1.92 -7.44
N PRO A 62 -9.99 -1.49 -8.63
CA PRO A 62 -10.16 -2.34 -9.81
C PRO A 62 -8.84 -2.60 -10.55
N VAL A 63 -7.77 -2.94 -9.83
CA VAL A 63 -6.44 -3.20 -10.41
C VAL A 63 -6.44 -4.42 -11.33
N SER A 64 -7.24 -5.44 -11.01
CA SER A 64 -7.42 -6.62 -11.86
C SER A 64 -8.02 -6.28 -13.24
N GLU A 65 -8.83 -5.21 -13.34
CA GLU A 65 -9.43 -4.78 -14.60
C GLU A 65 -8.39 -4.21 -15.58
N VAL A 66 -7.21 -3.81 -15.09
CA VAL A 66 -6.15 -3.21 -15.92
C VAL A 66 -4.90 -4.07 -15.99
N ALA A 67 -4.87 -5.21 -15.30
CA ALA A 67 -3.83 -6.21 -15.45
C ALA A 67 -3.97 -6.96 -16.78
N ASP A 68 -2.87 -7.07 -17.52
CA ASP A 68 -2.70 -8.01 -18.64
C ASP A 68 -2.50 -9.44 -18.08
N ASP A 69 -2.83 -10.47 -18.85
CA ASP A 69 -2.74 -11.89 -18.45
C ASP A 69 -1.32 -12.27 -18.02
N LYS A 70 -0.32 -11.64 -18.64
CA LYS A 70 1.10 -11.75 -18.29
C LYS A 70 1.62 -10.42 -17.79
N SER A 71 1.37 -10.13 -16.51
CA SER A 71 1.78 -8.88 -15.86
C SER A 71 2.44 -9.10 -14.51
N HIS A 72 3.18 -8.09 -14.05
CA HIS A 72 3.79 -8.03 -12.72
C HIS A 72 3.21 -6.88 -11.91
N LEU A 73 2.99 -7.14 -10.61
CA LEU A 73 2.62 -6.12 -9.62
C LEU A 73 3.80 -5.87 -8.67
N TYR A 74 4.16 -4.60 -8.53
CA TYR A 74 5.05 -4.09 -7.49
C TYR A 74 4.19 -3.31 -6.49
N LEU A 75 3.89 -3.92 -5.35
CA LEU A 75 3.04 -3.34 -4.31
C LEU A 75 3.90 -2.91 -3.13
N TRP A 76 3.87 -1.63 -2.78
CA TRP A 76 4.41 -1.15 -1.52
C TRP A 76 3.54 -1.59 -0.37
N ILE A 77 4.17 -2.23 0.61
CA ILE A 77 3.53 -2.72 1.81
C ILE A 77 4.40 -2.32 3.00
N PRO A 78 3.89 -1.55 3.96
CA PRO A 78 4.59 -1.37 5.22
C PRO A 78 4.79 -2.72 5.90
N ASN A 79 5.98 -3.01 6.44
CA ASN A 79 6.27 -4.32 7.04
C ASN A 79 5.26 -4.79 8.10
N ALA A 80 4.69 -3.87 8.87
CA ALA A 80 3.71 -4.19 9.89
C ALA A 80 2.36 -4.66 9.32
N LEU A 81 2.12 -4.45 8.02
CA LEU A 81 0.92 -4.81 7.27
C LEU A 81 1.22 -5.84 6.18
N LEU A 82 2.34 -6.58 6.28
CA LEU A 82 2.72 -7.59 5.29
C LEU A 82 1.61 -8.63 5.05
N PRO A 83 0.95 -9.20 6.09
CA PRO A 83 -0.16 -10.13 5.88
C PRO A 83 -1.30 -9.50 5.07
N GLU A 84 -1.71 -8.27 5.42
CA GLU A 84 -2.76 -7.52 4.72
C GLU A 84 -2.38 -7.21 3.28
N GLY A 85 -1.12 -6.85 3.03
CA GLY A 85 -0.61 -6.62 1.69
C GLY A 85 -0.67 -7.86 0.80
N LEU A 86 -0.38 -9.04 1.35
CA LEU A 86 -0.54 -10.31 0.64
C LEU A 86 -2.01 -10.61 0.32
N GLU A 87 -2.94 -10.25 1.22
CA GLU A 87 -4.37 -10.34 0.94
C GLU A 87 -4.81 -9.41 -0.19
N VAL A 88 -4.27 -8.19 -0.25
CA VAL A 88 -4.52 -7.25 -1.36
C VAL A 88 -4.00 -7.80 -2.69
N MET A 89 -2.77 -8.33 -2.72
CA MET A 89 -2.22 -8.95 -3.94
C MET A 89 -3.14 -10.06 -4.44
N LYS A 90 -3.60 -10.93 -3.53
CA LYS A 90 -4.54 -12.01 -3.87
C LYS A 90 -5.87 -11.47 -4.38
N ALA A 91 -6.45 -10.46 -3.74
CA ALA A 91 -7.71 -9.84 -4.15
C ALA A 91 -7.62 -9.22 -5.56
N TRP A 92 -6.47 -8.67 -5.91
CA TRP A 92 -6.21 -8.13 -7.25
C TRP A 92 -5.81 -9.18 -8.30
N GLY A 93 -5.76 -10.46 -7.93
CA GLY A 93 -5.47 -11.57 -8.85
C GLY A 93 -3.99 -11.87 -9.04
N PHE A 94 -3.11 -11.38 -8.16
CA PHE A 94 -1.67 -11.64 -8.22
C PHE A 94 -1.23 -12.68 -7.20
N GLU A 95 -0.26 -13.50 -7.60
CA GLU A 95 0.42 -14.45 -6.72
C GLU A 95 1.73 -13.82 -6.20
N TYR A 96 1.96 -13.91 -4.88
CA TYR A 96 3.23 -13.48 -4.30
C TYR A 96 4.38 -14.40 -4.75
N LYS A 97 5.48 -13.80 -5.21
CA LYS A 97 6.69 -14.53 -5.62
C LYS A 97 7.93 -14.15 -4.80
N THR A 98 8.14 -12.86 -4.58
CA THR A 98 9.31 -12.36 -3.86
C THR A 98 9.01 -11.00 -3.24
N ASN A 99 9.85 -10.60 -2.29
CA ASN A 99 9.78 -9.31 -1.62
C ASN A 99 11.09 -8.54 -1.87
N ILE A 100 10.96 -7.26 -2.23
CA ILE A 100 12.08 -6.32 -2.36
C ILE A 100 11.97 -5.34 -1.21
N ILE A 101 13.05 -5.22 -0.46
CA ILE A 101 13.08 -4.42 0.76
C ILE A 101 13.87 -3.14 0.50
N TRP A 102 13.24 -1.99 0.75
CA TRP A 102 13.95 -0.72 0.75
C TRP A 102 14.64 -0.51 2.09
N GLU A 103 15.94 -0.78 2.16
CA GLU A 103 16.75 -0.41 3.32
C GLU A 103 17.03 1.11 3.31
N LYS A 104 16.52 1.79 4.34
CA LYS A 104 16.76 3.20 4.61
C LYS A 104 18.09 3.34 5.32
N VAL A 105 19.04 3.93 4.62
CA VAL A 105 20.39 4.22 5.10
C VAL A 105 20.57 5.71 5.37
N ARG A 106 21.45 6.05 6.31
CA ARG A 106 21.88 7.44 6.54
C ARG A 106 22.97 7.81 5.53
N LYS A 107 23.39 9.08 5.57
CA LYS A 107 24.49 9.58 4.72
C LYS A 107 25.83 8.86 4.94
N ASP A 108 26.03 8.25 6.11
CA ASP A 108 27.23 7.46 6.43
C ASP A 108 27.14 6.00 5.93
N GLY A 109 26.08 5.64 5.19
CA GLY A 109 25.85 4.29 4.67
C GLY A 109 25.35 3.29 5.70
N MET A 110 25.24 3.68 6.97
CA MET A 110 24.74 2.81 8.03
C MET A 110 23.21 2.82 8.05
N PRO A 111 22.55 1.77 8.58
CA PRO A 111 21.10 1.74 8.70
C PRO A 111 20.56 2.94 9.51
N ASP A 112 19.44 3.53 9.08
CA ASP A 112 18.88 4.74 9.68
C ASP A 112 18.64 4.56 11.19
N GLY A 113 18.18 3.37 11.61
CA GLY A 113 18.00 3.00 13.02
C GLY A 113 16.97 3.84 13.78
N ARG A 114 16.29 4.76 13.06
CA ARG A 114 15.21 5.62 13.55
C ARG A 114 13.84 5.12 13.09
N GLY A 115 13.78 4.06 12.29
CA GLY A 115 12.50 3.51 11.88
C GLY A 115 11.71 3.02 13.08
N VAL A 116 10.46 3.45 13.09
CA VAL A 116 9.49 3.17 14.12
C VAL A 116 8.94 1.76 13.87
N GLY A 117 9.27 0.82 14.75
CA GLY A 117 8.69 -0.51 14.73
C GLY A 117 8.11 -0.88 16.09
N PHE A 118 7.22 -1.87 16.10
CA PHE A 118 6.49 -2.25 17.31
C PHE A 118 7.37 -3.03 18.30
N TYR A 119 8.09 -4.05 17.82
CA TYR A 119 8.97 -4.91 18.63
C TYR A 119 10.47 -4.68 18.36
N PHE A 120 10.85 -4.39 17.12
CA PHE A 120 12.21 -4.07 16.70
C PHE A 120 12.24 -2.72 16.02
N ARG A 121 13.37 -2.01 16.08
CA ARG A 121 13.54 -0.81 15.25
C ARG A 121 13.70 -1.22 13.80
N ASN A 122 12.81 -0.72 12.96
CA ASN A 122 12.88 -1.01 11.55
C ASN A 122 13.89 -0.07 10.86
N VAL A 123 14.48 -0.53 9.77
CA VAL A 123 15.26 0.29 8.82
C VAL A 123 14.71 0.16 7.42
N THR A 124 13.54 -0.44 7.28
CA THR A 124 12.85 -0.71 6.02
C THR A 124 11.52 0.02 5.97
#